data_AF-A0A6V7JGU5-F1
#
_entry.id   AF-A0A6V7JGU5-F1
#
_cell.length_a   1.000
_cell.length_b   1.000
_cell.length_c   1.000
_cell.angle_alpha   90.00
_cell.angle_beta   90.00
_cell.angle_gamma   90.00
#
_symmetry.space_group_name_H-M   'P 1'
#
loop_
_entity.id
_entity.type
_entity.pdbx_description
1 polymer ?
#
loop_
_entity_poly.entity_id
_entity_poly.type
_entity_poly.pdbx_seq_one_letter_code
_entity_poly.pdbx_strand_id
1 'polypeptide(L)' 'ITAKLEHFKDTGIDAVWLSPIYASPMVDFGYDISDFRKIHEEYGTDEDFANLMTKAKELGIK' A
#
# COMPACT_ATOMS: atom_id res chain seq x y z
N ILE A 1 3.23 4.57 -4.83
CA ILE A 1 2.66 5.25 -3.63
C ILE A 1 3.77 5.81 -2.73
N THR A 2 4.76 5.00 -2.36
CA THR A 2 5.86 5.37 -1.45
C THR A 2 6.51 6.73 -1.75
N ALA A 3 6.85 7.00 -3.02
CA ALA A 3 7.46 8.27 -3.45
C ALA A 3 6.56 9.51 -3.31
N LYS A 4 5.27 9.35 -2.97
CA LYS A 4 4.31 10.44 -2.78
C LYS A 4 3.98 10.70 -1.30
N LEU A 5 4.48 9.88 -0.37
CA LEU A 5 4.22 10.06 1.06
C LEU A 5 4.69 11.43 1.58
N GLU A 6 5.81 11.96 1.06
CA GLU A 6 6.30 13.29 1.41
C GLU A 6 5.30 14.38 1.04
N HIS A 7 4.69 14.28 -0.15
CA HIS A 7 3.63 15.19 -0.56
C HIS A 7 2.39 15.10 0.33
N PHE A 8 2.01 13.88 0.78
CA PHE A 8 0.90 13.72 1.73
C PHE A 8 1.22 14.38 3.07
N LYS A 9 2.45 14.25 3.56
CA LYS A 9 2.89 14.93 4.77
C LYS A 9 2.83 16.46 4.61
N ASP A 10 3.34 16.98 3.51
CA ASP A 10 3.38 18.42 3.23
C ASP A 10 1.98 19.04 3.12
N THR A 11 1.00 18.26 2.67
CA THR A 11 -0.41 18.68 2.55
C THR A 11 -1.20 18.50 3.85
N GLY A 12 -0.59 17.99 4.92
CA GLY A 12 -1.22 17.82 6.23
C GLY A 12 -2.05 16.55 6.39
N ILE A 13 -1.84 15.54 5.55
CA ILE A 13 -2.50 14.23 5.69
C ILE A 13 -1.80 13.42 6.79
N ASP A 14 -2.58 12.95 7.76
CA ASP A 14 -2.08 12.13 8.88
C ASP A 14 -2.30 10.63 8.68
N ALA A 15 -3.18 10.22 7.76
CA ALA A 15 -3.48 8.81 7.51
C ALA A 15 -3.87 8.53 6.05
N VAL A 16 -3.50 7.35 5.54
CA VAL A 16 -3.88 6.85 4.21
C VAL A 16 -4.56 5.49 4.34
N TRP A 17 -5.67 5.30 3.64
CA TRP A 17 -6.32 4.01 3.52
C TRP A 17 -6.08 3.45 2.12
N LEU A 18 -5.57 2.22 2.06
CA LEU A 18 -5.38 1.49 0.80
C LEU A 18 -6.58 0.58 0.54
N SER A 19 -7.06 0.58 -0.70
CA SER A 19 -7.88 -0.53 -1.20
C SER A 19 -7.09 -1.85 -1.11
N PRO A 20 -7.74 -3.03 -1.20
CA PRO A 20 -7.05 -4.31 -1.12
C PRO A 20 -5.90 -4.43 -2.13
N ILE A 21 -4.72 -4.78 -1.62
CA ILE A 21 -3.49 -4.96 -2.41
C ILE A 21 -3.00 -6.41 -2.42
N TYR A 22 -3.78 -7.33 -1.86
CA TYR A 22 -3.43 -8.74 -1.80
C TYR A 22 -3.57 -9.43 -3.15
N ALA A 23 -2.89 -10.57 -3.33
CA ALA A 23 -3.00 -11.39 -4.51
C ALA A 23 -4.48 -11.72 -4.78
N SER A 24 -4.90 -11.47 -6.02
CA SER A 24 -6.27 -11.57 -6.48
C SER A 24 -6.30 -12.00 -7.96
N PRO A 25 -7.31 -12.75 -8.42
CA PRO A 25 -7.60 -12.97 -9.83
C PRO A 25 -8.11 -11.70 -10.56
N MET A 26 -8.37 -10.62 -9.82
CA MET A 26 -8.81 -9.31 -10.31
C MET A 26 -10.20 -9.30 -10.98
N VAL A 27 -11.10 -10.21 -10.59
CA VAL A 27 -12.50 -10.19 -11.04
C VAL A 27 -13.27 -9.01 -10.42
N ASP A 28 -12.91 -8.65 -9.19
CA ASP A 28 -13.45 -7.49 -8.45
C ASP A 28 -12.31 -6.57 -7.99
N PHE A 29 -11.32 -6.36 -8.87
CA PHE A 29 -10.22 -5.41 -8.71
C PHE A 29 -9.52 -5.45 -7.33
N GLY A 30 -9.27 -6.66 -6.81
CA GLY A 30 -8.53 -6.88 -5.57
C GLY A 30 -9.40 -7.26 -4.37
N TYR A 31 -10.72 -7.11 -4.44
CA TYR A 31 -11.63 -7.56 -3.39
C TYR A 31 -11.86 -9.07 -3.41
N ASP A 32 -11.67 -9.72 -4.55
CA ASP A 32 -11.66 -11.18 -4.72
C ASP A 32 -10.26 -11.75 -4.42
N ILE A 33 -9.93 -11.93 -3.15
CA ILE A 33 -8.57 -12.30 -2.71
C ILE A 33 -8.30 -13.81 -2.89
N SER A 34 -7.17 -14.15 -3.52
CA SER A 34 -6.68 -15.53 -3.67
C SER A 34 -5.63 -15.91 -2.63
N ASP A 35 -4.81 -14.97 -2.15
CA ASP A 35 -3.86 -15.18 -1.06
C ASP A 35 -3.73 -13.92 -0.18
N PHE A 36 -4.24 -14.01 1.06
CA PHE A 36 -4.24 -12.92 2.05
C PHE A 36 -2.86 -12.60 2.63
N ARG A 37 -1.81 -13.33 2.27
CA ARG A 37 -0.45 -13.13 2.81
C ARG A 37 0.54 -12.61 1.77
N LYS A 38 0.11 -12.39 0.52
CA LYS A 38 0.98 -11.91 -0.56
C LYS A 38 0.41 -10.66 -1.19
N ILE A 39 1.29 -9.74 -1.54
CA ILE A 39 0.96 -8.60 -2.41
C ILE A 39 0.70 -9.09 -3.84
N HIS A 40 -0.27 -8.47 -4.52
CA HIS A 40 -0.50 -8.73 -5.94
C HIS A 40 0.65 -8.20 -6.80
N GLU A 41 1.07 -8.99 -7.78
CA GLU A 41 2.29 -8.73 -8.55
C GLU A 41 2.31 -7.39 -9.30
N GLU A 42 1.16 -6.91 -9.80
CA GLU A 42 1.09 -5.60 -10.47
C GLU A 42 1.33 -4.42 -9.52
N TYR A 43 1.13 -4.61 -8.20
CA TYR A 43 1.37 -3.59 -7.18
C TYR A 43 2.78 -3.64 -6.60
N GLY A 44 3.53 -4.72 -6.87
CA GLY A 44 4.90 -4.93 -6.42
C GLY A 44 5.04 -6.19 -5.57
N THR A 45 6.01 -6.15 -4.65
CA THR A 45 6.39 -7.27 -3.79
C THR A 45 6.05 -7.00 -2.32
N ASP A 46 6.14 -8.03 -1.49
CA ASP A 46 6.03 -7.89 -0.03
C ASP A 46 7.11 -6.93 0.53
N GLU A 47 8.30 -6.87 -0.10
CA GLU A 47 9.37 -5.93 0.26
C GLU A 47 9.01 -4.49 -0.09
N ASP A 48 8.37 -4.25 -1.25
CA ASP A 48 7.87 -2.92 -1.61
C ASP A 48 6.83 -2.40 -0.62
N PHE A 49 5.95 -3.29 -0.14
CA PHE A 49 4.99 -2.94 0.91
C PHE A 49 5.68 -2.68 2.25
N ALA A 50 6.69 -3.47 2.63
CA ALA A 50 7.50 -3.21 3.82
C ALA A 50 8.21 -1.85 3.76
N ASN A 51 8.72 -1.47 2.59
CA ASN A 51 9.34 -0.17 2.33
C ASN A 51 8.32 0.97 2.43
N LEU A 52 7.11 0.79 1.88
CA LEU A 52 6.00 1.74 2.05
C LEU A 52 5.68 1.98 3.52
N MET A 53 5.52 0.90 4.30
CA MET A 53 5.19 0.99 5.72
C MET A 53 6.30 1.66 6.54
N THR A 54 7.56 1.36 6.25
CA THR A 54 8.71 2.00 6.91
C THR A 54 8.71 3.51 6.65
N LYS A 55 8.62 3.92 5.38
CA LYS A 55 8.60 5.34 5.00
C LYS A 55 7.38 6.09 5.56
N ALA A 56 6.21 5.46 5.60
CA ALA A 56 5.01 6.07 6.17
C ALA A 56 5.19 6.36 7.67
N LYS A 57 5.74 5.39 8.43
CA LYS A 57 6.05 5.56 9.85
C LYS A 57 7.07 6.66 10.11
N GLU A 58 8.12 6.75 9.30
CA GLU A 58 9.13 7.83 9.41
C GLU A 58 8.51 9.22 9.23
N LEU A 59 7.51 9.35 8.36
CA LEU A 59 6.79 10.60 8.12
C LEU A 59 5.62 10.85 9.10
N GLY A 60 5.36 9.89 9.99
CA GLY A 60 4.24 9.93 10.93
C GLY A 60 2.87 9.80 10.26
N ILE A 61 2.80 9.18 9.07
CA ILE A 61 1.56 8.88 8.36
C ILE A 61 1.09 7.49 8.79
N LYS A 62 -0.20 7.37 9.14
CA LYS A 62 -0.84 6.11 9.52
C LYS A 62 -1.43 5.35 8.35
#